data_AF-A0A6J4TBV0-F1
#
_entry.id   AF-A0A6J4TBV0-F1
#
_cell.length_a   1.000
_cell.length_b   1.000
_cell.length_c   1.000
_cell.angle_alpha   90.00
_cell.angle_beta   90.00
_cell.angle_gamma   90.00
#
_symmetry.space_group_name_H-M   'P 1'
#
loop_
_entity.id
_entity.type
_entity.pdbx_description
1 polymer ?
#
loop_
_entity_poly.entity_id
_entity_poly.type
_entity_poly.pdbx_seq_one_letter_code
_entity_poly.pdbx_strand_id
1 'polypeptide(L)' 'MGAAKKERFANVPLDLLSAEDNASKGDDGPEEWKPPRTAYHCAYSKKWINVKHYWTLSVTRAEKSALKQMLSTCR' A
#
# COMPACT_ATOMS: atom_id res chain seq x y z
N MET A 1 -21.97 3.36 1.50
CA MET A 1 -21.20 4.05 2.56
C MET A 1 -19.76 3.55 2.51
N GLY A 2 -18.78 4.31 2.02
CA GLY A 2 -17.41 3.76 1.84
C GLY A 2 -16.26 4.74 1.64
N ALA A 3 -16.48 6.05 1.65
CA ALA A 3 -15.44 7.03 1.32
C ALA A 3 -14.57 7.48 2.52
N ALA A 4 -15.09 7.42 3.76
CA ALA A 4 -14.44 8.10 4.90
C ALA A 4 -13.26 7.35 5.55
N LYS A 5 -12.99 6.09 5.18
CA LYS A 5 -11.84 5.31 5.74
C LYS A 5 -10.62 5.29 4.82
N LYS A 6 -10.80 5.82 3.62
CA LYS A 6 -9.91 5.75 2.47
C LYS A 6 -8.92 6.93 2.47
N GLU A 7 -9.44 8.13 2.73
CA GLU A 7 -8.69 9.40 2.79
C GLU A 7 -7.49 9.41 3.77
N ARG A 8 -7.49 8.58 4.81
CA ARG A 8 -6.38 8.54 5.79
C ARG A 8 -5.14 7.80 5.28
N PHE A 9 -5.27 6.96 4.25
CA PHE A 9 -4.16 6.16 3.72
C PHE A 9 -3.38 6.87 2.61
N ALA A 10 -4.02 7.81 1.90
CA ALA A 10 -3.34 8.66 0.93
C ALA A 10 -2.23 9.51 1.55
N ASN A 11 -2.31 9.74 2.88
CA ASN A 11 -1.38 10.58 3.61
C ASN A 11 -0.57 9.84 4.68
N VAL A 12 -0.55 8.50 4.67
CA VAL A 12 0.40 7.76 5.52
C VAL A 12 1.77 7.93 4.87
N PRO A 13 2.74 8.59 5.52
CA PRO A 13 4.08 8.73 4.97
C PRO A 13 4.73 7.34 4.92
N LEU A 14 4.56 6.68 3.80
CA LEU A 14 5.46 5.62 3.39
C LEU A 14 6.76 6.33 3.04
N ASP A 15 7.61 6.55 4.04
CA ASP A 15 8.99 7.08 3.92
C ASP A 15 9.82 6.50 2.73
N LEU A 16 9.34 5.40 2.14
CA LEU A 16 9.85 4.72 0.95
C LEU A 16 9.37 5.31 -0.39
N LEU A 17 8.42 6.25 -0.38
CA LEU A 17 7.80 6.85 -1.56
C LEU A 17 8.14 8.34 -1.63
N SER A 18 8.42 8.82 -2.83
CA SER A 18 8.56 10.25 -3.11
C SER A 18 7.21 10.95 -2.94
N ALA A 19 7.20 12.28 -2.75
CA ALA A 19 5.95 13.05 -2.71
C ALA A 19 5.10 12.85 -3.98
N GLU A 20 5.74 12.72 -5.14
CA GLU A 20 5.12 12.45 -6.45
C GLU A 20 4.50 11.05 -6.52
N ASP A 21 5.18 10.03 -5.97
CA ASP A 21 4.65 8.66 -5.88
C ASP A 21 3.44 8.62 -4.94
N ASN A 22 3.50 9.34 -3.81
CA ASN A 22 2.40 9.42 -2.85
C ASN A 22 1.19 10.16 -3.44
N ALA A 23 1.42 11.24 -4.19
CA ALA A 23 0.38 11.96 -4.91
C ALA A 23 -0.22 11.10 -6.04
N SER A 24 0.61 10.36 -6.78
CA SER A 24 0.18 9.48 -7.87
C SER A 24 -0.60 8.26 -7.39
N LYS A 25 -0.29 7.75 -6.19
CA LYS A 25 -1.04 6.69 -5.54
C LYS A 25 -2.41 7.17 -5.09
N GLY A 26 -2.51 8.36 -4.49
CA GLY A 26 -3.76 8.85 -3.91
C GLY A 26 -4.42 7.84 -2.96
N ASP A 27 -5.70 7.56 -3.20
CA ASP A 27 -6.51 6.59 -2.46
C ASP A 27 -6.37 5.13 -2.94
N ASP A 28 -5.58 4.92 -4.00
CA ASP A 28 -5.47 3.62 -4.62
C ASP A 28 -4.70 2.64 -3.72
N GLY A 29 -5.27 1.43 -3.61
CA GLY A 29 -4.66 0.32 -2.90
C GLY A 29 -3.54 -0.32 -3.72
N PRO A 30 -2.76 -1.24 -3.12
CA PRO A 30 -1.72 -2.02 -3.82
C PRO A 30 -2.23 -2.81 -5.03
N GLU A 31 -3.53 -3.05 -5.13
CA GLU A 31 -4.19 -3.69 -6.27
C GLU A 31 -4.27 -2.78 -7.50
N GLU A 32 -4.40 -1.47 -7.32
CA GLU A 32 -4.59 -0.49 -8.40
C GLU A 32 -3.30 0.28 -8.69
N TRP A 33 -2.54 0.61 -7.64
CA TRP A 33 -1.25 1.29 -7.78
C TRP A 33 -0.12 0.52 -7.09
N LYS A 34 1.02 0.41 -7.78
CA LYS A 34 2.25 -0.20 -7.25
C LYS A 34 3.43 0.72 -7.52
N PRO A 35 4.44 0.75 -6.62
CA PRO A 35 5.65 1.52 -6.88
C PRO A 35 6.30 1.07 -8.19
N PRO A 36 6.77 1.98 -9.06
CA PRO A 36 7.39 1.61 -10.33
C PRO A 36 8.69 0.80 -10.13
N ARG A 37 9.37 0.99 -9.00
CA ARG A 37 10.57 0.24 -8.63
C ARG A 37 10.21 -1.03 -7.85
N THR A 38 10.45 -2.18 -8.47
CA THR A 38 10.21 -3.51 -7.87
C THR A 38 11.02 -3.78 -6.60
N ALA A 39 12.18 -3.14 -6.45
CA ALA A 39 12.99 -3.20 -5.23
C ALA A 39 12.22 -2.69 -3.98
N TYR A 40 11.27 -1.78 -4.16
CA TYR A 40 10.45 -1.27 -3.05
C TYR A 40 9.20 -2.10 -2.79
N HIS A 41 8.83 -3.06 -3.65
CA HIS A 41 7.60 -3.82 -3.50
C HIS A 41 7.54 -4.58 -2.18
N CYS A 42 8.61 -5.30 -1.82
CA CYS A 42 8.71 -6.02 -0.55
C CYS A 42 8.52 -5.10 0.67
N ALA A 43 9.26 -3.98 0.71
CA ALA A 43 9.22 -3.05 1.82
C ALA A 43 7.87 -2.32 1.91
N TYR A 44 7.32 -1.90 0.77
CA TYR A 44 5.98 -1.31 0.65
C TYR A 44 4.91 -2.26 1.18
N SER A 45 4.92 -3.53 0.76
CA SER A 45 3.91 -4.50 1.20
C SER A 45 3.97 -4.77 2.70
N LYS A 46 5.17 -4.91 3.28
CA LYS A 46 5.34 -5.06 4.74
C LYS A 46 4.77 -3.84 5.48
N LYS A 47 5.06 -2.63 4.99
CA LYS A 47 4.56 -1.39 5.60
C LYS A 47 3.04 -1.27 5.48
N TRP A 48 2.46 -1.61 4.33
CA TRP A 48 1.00 -1.64 4.13
C TRP A 48 0.29 -2.59 5.11
N ILE A 49 0.82 -3.80 5.27
CA ILE A 49 0.29 -4.79 6.22
C ILE A 49 0.38 -4.26 7.65
N ASN A 50 1.52 -3.66 8.02
CA ASN A 50 1.72 -3.10 9.35
C ASN A 50 0.74 -1.96 9.63
N VAL A 51 0.57 -1.01 8.71
CA VAL A 51 -0.42 0.08 8.85
C VAL A 51 -1.82 -0.50 9.04
N LYS A 52 -2.24 -1.44 8.20
CA LYS A 52 -3.56 -2.06 8.36
C LYS A 52 -3.70 -2.81 9.68
N HIS A 53 -2.66 -3.46 10.15
CA HIS A 53 -2.67 -4.12 11.45
C HIS A 53 -2.78 -3.12 12.61
N TYR A 54 -1.97 -2.05 12.60
CA TYR A 54 -1.96 -1.01 13.62
C TYR A 54 -3.31 -0.31 13.78
N TRP A 55 -3.99 -0.04 12.67
CA TRP A 55 -5.31 0.58 12.66
C TRP A 55 -6.48 -0.43 12.71
N THR A 56 -6.19 -1.72 12.87
CA THR A 56 -7.18 -2.82 12.89
C THR A 56 -8.11 -2.79 11.66
N LEU A 57 -7.51 -2.74 10.48
CA LEU A 57 -8.17 -2.62 9.18
C LEU A 57 -8.06 -3.92 8.40
N SER A 58 -9.17 -4.30 7.77
CA SER A 58 -9.22 -5.49 6.92
C SER A 58 -8.51 -5.25 5.59
N VAL A 59 -7.80 -6.28 5.13
CA VAL A 59 -7.22 -6.37 3.79
C VAL A 59 -8.25 -7.03 2.88
N THR A 60 -8.57 -6.43 1.73
CA THR A 60 -9.45 -7.04 0.74
C THR A 60 -8.77 -8.22 0.04
N ARG A 61 -9.54 -9.05 -0.67
CA ARG A 61 -8.96 -10.16 -1.46
C ARG A 61 -8.03 -9.65 -2.56
N ALA A 62 -8.37 -8.54 -3.20
CA ALA A 62 -7.57 -7.92 -4.26
C ALA A 62 -6.22 -7.43 -3.71
N GLU A 63 -6.27 -6.67 -2.61
CA GLU A 63 -5.06 -6.22 -1.89
C GLU A 63 -4.18 -7.39 -1.50
N LYS A 64 -4.76 -8.45 -0.92
CA LYS A 64 -4.00 -9.62 -0.47
C LYS A 64 -3.27 -10.30 -1.61
N SER A 65 -3.86 -10.36 -2.81
CA SER A 65 -3.21 -10.92 -3.99
C SER A 65 -2.08 -10.03 -4.52
N ALA A 66 -2.28 -8.71 -4.53
CA ALA A 66 -1.24 -7.77 -4.93
C ALA A 66 -0.05 -7.77 -3.95
N LEU A 67 -0.33 -7.70 -2.65
CA LEU A 67 0.67 -7.77 -1.59
C LEU A 67 1.46 -9.08 -1.65
N LYS A 68 0.80 -10.22 -1.91
CA LYS A 68 1.51 -11.50 -2.08
C LYS A 68 2.49 -11.48 -3.26
N GLN A 69 2.08 -10.96 -4.41
CA GLN A 69 2.96 -10.83 -5.58
C GLN A 69 4.16 -9.93 -5.28
N MET A 70 3.93 -8.81 -4.60
CA MET A 70 4.97 -7.87 -4.21
C MET A 70 5.91 -8.43 -3.14
N LEU A 71 5.40 -9.22 -2.19
CA LEU A 71 6.21 -9.93 -1.20
C LEU A 71 7.07 -11.02 -1.82
N SER A 72 6.67 -11.60 -2.96
CA SER A 72 7.53 -12.54 -3.71
C SER A 72 8.80 -11.89 -4.26
N THR A 73 8.93 -10.55 -4.26
CA THR A 73 10.16 -9.86 -4.64
C THR A 73 11.12 -9.63 -3.46
N CYS A 74 10.73 -10.03 -2.24
CA CYS A 74 11.63 -10.02 -1.09
C CYS A 74 12.81 -10.97 -1.36
N ARG A 75 14.02 -10.46 -1.15
CA ARG A 75 15.26 -11.24 -1.13
C ARG A 75 15.82 -11.31 0.28
#